data_AF-A0A7X2ZCJ2-F1
#
_entry.id   AF-A0A7X2ZCJ2-F1
#
_cell.length_a   1.000
_cell.length_b   1.000
_cell.length_c   1.000
_cell.angle_alpha   90.00
_cell.angle_beta   90.00
_cell.angle_gamma   90.00
#
_symmetry.space_group_name_H-M   'P 1'
#
loop_
_entity.id
_entity.type
_entity.pdbx_description
1 polymer ?
#
loop_
_entity_poly.entity_id
_entity_poly.type
_entity_poly.pdbx_seq_one_letter_code
_entity_poly.pdbx_strand_id
1 'polypeptide(L)'
;MSERQCGAKTRSNGTCRKKPMKNGRCYMHGGASTGPKDKTKHSESMKGNKNSLKTGEYETIWFDSFAPEDIQHYALTPTSAIEQLDHEIKIADIRERRMMKRIKDSEKSKRKQQAELITKIEDSLSRLQAVKSRLIDQKIRLQEITDPEGGHNSLDQLVSILAQARNRHIRSE
;
A
#
# COMPACT_ATOMS: atom_id res chain seq x y z
N MET A 1 10.02 22.30 62.79
CA MET A 1 9.05 21.38 62.14
C MET A 1 9.53 21.11 60.71
N SER A 2 9.84 19.86 60.38
CA SER A 2 10.28 19.47 59.03
C SER A 2 9.18 19.76 58.00
N GLU A 3 9.50 20.50 56.92
CA GLU A 3 8.55 20.75 55.83
C GLU A 3 8.14 19.41 55.19
N ARG A 4 6.83 19.13 55.10
CA ARG A 4 6.32 17.93 54.44
C ARG A 4 6.85 17.89 53.00
N GLN A 5 7.31 16.72 52.56
CA GLN A 5 7.83 16.48 51.22
C GLN A 5 6.89 15.60 50.40
N CYS A 6 6.98 15.69 49.08
CA CYS A 6 6.22 14.85 48.16
C CYS A 6 6.62 13.36 48.28
N GLY A 7 5.65 12.48 48.50
CA GLY A 7 5.87 11.03 48.68
C GLY A 7 6.22 10.22 47.43
N ALA A 8 6.71 10.85 46.35
CA ALA A 8 7.04 10.18 45.09
C ALA A 8 8.55 10.00 44.93
N LYS A 9 8.99 8.93 44.26
CA LYS A 9 10.40 8.71 43.91
C LYS A 9 10.74 9.43 42.60
N THR A 10 11.96 9.97 42.50
CA THR A 10 12.52 10.54 41.27
C THR A 10 13.03 9.43 40.34
N ARG A 11 13.34 9.76 39.09
CA ARG A 11 13.96 8.82 38.12
C ARG A 11 15.31 8.26 38.59
N SER A 12 15.99 8.95 39.50
CA SER A 12 17.23 8.54 40.15
C SER A 12 17.02 7.75 41.45
N ASN A 13 15.83 7.19 41.67
CA ASN A 13 15.42 6.47 42.89
C ASN A 13 15.49 7.25 44.21
N GLY A 14 15.73 8.57 44.17
CA GLY A 14 15.67 9.45 45.35
C GLY A 14 14.25 9.88 45.69
N THR A 15 14.05 10.49 46.86
CA THR A 15 12.75 11.07 47.26
C THR A 15 12.54 12.44 46.60
N CYS A 16 11.29 12.73 46.20
CA CYS A 16 10.95 14.02 45.61
C CYS A 16 11.01 15.13 46.66
N ARG A 17 11.92 16.08 46.47
CA ARG A 17 12.14 17.21 47.39
C ARG A 17 11.13 18.35 47.25
N LYS A 18 10.18 18.27 46.30
CA LYS A 18 9.17 19.33 46.11
C LYS A 18 8.11 19.28 47.21
N LYS A 19 7.56 20.44 47.56
CA LYS A 19 6.44 20.55 48.51
C LYS A 19 5.20 19.81 47.96
N PRO A 20 4.53 19.00 48.80
CA PRO A 20 3.30 18.32 48.42
C PRO A 20 2.12 19.28 48.43
N MET A 21 1.14 18.99 47.59
CA MET A 21 -0.19 19.58 47.68
C MET A 21 -1.00 18.86 48.77
N LYS A 22 -2.27 19.21 48.95
CA LYS A 22 -3.17 18.58 49.94
C LYS A 22 -3.25 17.05 49.80
N ASN A 23 -3.00 16.49 48.61
CA ASN A 23 -3.00 15.06 48.32
C ASN A 23 -1.67 14.33 48.65
N GLY A 24 -0.69 15.00 49.28
CA GLY A 24 0.60 14.39 49.64
C GLY A 24 1.60 14.25 48.48
N ARG A 25 1.28 14.74 47.27
CA ARG A 25 2.15 14.72 46.08
C ARG A 25 2.35 16.13 45.54
N CYS A 26 3.50 16.42 44.95
CA CYS A 26 3.75 17.72 44.33
C CYS A 26 3.03 17.84 42.98
N TYR A 27 2.92 19.06 42.46
CA TYR A 27 2.31 19.33 41.15
C TYR A 27 2.87 18.45 40.02
N MET A 28 4.17 18.11 40.06
CA MET A 28 4.82 17.26 39.05
C MET A 28 4.48 15.76 39.17
N HIS A 29 4.13 15.28 40.36
CA HIS A 29 3.93 13.85 40.65
C HIS A 29 2.49 13.48 41.02
N GLY A 30 1.59 14.46 41.00
CA GLY A 30 0.18 14.29 41.34
C GLY A 30 -0.65 15.55 41.11
N GLY A 31 -0.16 16.48 40.28
CA GLY A 31 -1.00 17.53 39.71
C GLY A 31 -2.11 16.86 38.91
N ALA A 32 -3.34 16.99 39.38
CA ALA A 32 -4.48 16.60 38.56
C ALA A 32 -4.44 17.48 37.31
N SER A 33 -4.27 16.87 36.14
CA SER A 33 -4.66 17.55 34.91
C SER A 33 -6.12 17.93 35.09
N THR A 34 -6.44 19.22 35.05
CA THR A 34 -7.83 19.72 35.18
C THR A 34 -8.67 19.40 33.94
N GLY A 35 -8.12 18.61 33.02
CA GLY A 35 -8.66 18.40 31.70
C GLY A 35 -8.44 19.61 30.78
N PRO A 36 -8.99 19.55 29.56
CA PRO A 36 -8.97 20.66 28.62
C PRO A 36 -9.63 21.90 29.22
N LYS A 37 -9.02 23.07 28.99
CA LYS A 37 -9.56 24.38 29.46
C LYS A 37 -10.97 24.65 28.92
N ASP A 38 -11.26 24.14 27.73
CA ASP A 38 -12.56 24.20 27.09
C ASP A 38 -12.99 22.77 26.70
N LYS A 39 -14.02 22.28 27.38
CA LYS A 39 -14.53 20.92 27.19
C LYS A 39 -15.35 20.77 25.91
N THR A 40 -16.06 21.82 25.47
CA THR A 40 -16.89 21.74 24.27
C THR A 40 -15.99 21.70 23.04
N LYS A 41 -15.01 22.62 22.97
CA LYS A 41 -14.00 22.61 21.91
C LYS A 41 -13.20 21.31 21.87
N HIS A 42 -12.83 20.76 23.03
CA HIS A 42 -12.15 19.48 23.08
C HIS A 42 -13.02 18.33 22.58
N SER A 43 -14.29 18.26 23.01
CA SER A 43 -15.23 17.23 22.54
C SER A 43 -15.47 17.30 21.04
N GLU A 44 -15.63 18.51 20.48
CA GLU A 44 -15.73 18.72 19.04
C GLU A 44 -14.47 18.24 18.31
N SER A 45 -13.28 18.54 18.83
CA SER A 45 -12.01 18.07 18.24
C SER A 45 -11.83 16.54 18.29
N MET A 46 -12.57 15.85 19.17
CA MET A 46 -12.51 14.39 19.31
C MET A 46 -13.49 13.67 18.39
N LYS A 47 -14.50 14.35 17.82
CA LYS A 47 -15.40 13.75 16.83
C LYS A 47 -14.64 13.46 15.54
N GLY A 48 -14.67 12.19 15.10
CA GLY A 48 -13.93 11.77 13.91
C GLY A 48 -12.41 11.72 14.09
N ASN A 49 -11.91 11.81 15.33
CA ASN A 49 -10.48 11.76 15.59
C ASN A 49 -9.88 10.38 15.25
N LYS A 50 -9.09 10.34 14.19
CA LYS A 50 -8.38 9.13 13.71
C LYS A 50 -6.98 8.96 14.33
N ASN A 51 -6.58 9.72 15.36
CA ASN A 51 -5.22 9.66 15.93
C ASN A 51 -4.84 8.31 16.56
N SER A 52 -5.84 7.54 17.02
CA SER A 52 -5.63 6.18 17.51
C SER A 52 -5.64 5.13 16.40
N LEU A 53 -6.06 5.49 15.19
CA LEU A 53 -5.95 4.62 14.03
C LEU A 53 -4.50 4.61 13.61
N LYS A 54 -3.88 3.42 13.71
CA LYS A 54 -2.47 3.23 13.37
C LYS A 54 -2.30 2.73 11.94
N THR A 55 -3.11 1.74 11.55
CA THR A 55 -2.99 1.05 10.26
C THR A 55 -4.25 1.11 9.42
N GLY A 56 -5.43 1.32 10.02
CA GLY A 56 -6.72 1.28 9.32
C GLY A 56 -7.16 -0.12 8.85
N GLU A 57 -6.39 -1.17 9.12
CA GLU A 57 -6.61 -2.55 8.64
C GLU A 57 -7.98 -3.13 9.02
N TYR A 58 -8.48 -2.77 10.19
CA TYR A 58 -9.78 -3.23 10.71
C TYR A 58 -10.86 -2.14 10.65
N GLU A 59 -10.69 -1.10 9.83
CA GLU A 59 -11.77 -0.14 9.59
C GLU A 59 -12.92 -0.83 8.84
N THR A 60 -14.14 -0.62 9.31
CA THR A 60 -15.34 -1.02 8.56
C THR A 60 -15.61 0.05 7.52
N ILE A 61 -15.54 -0.32 6.24
CA ILE A 61 -15.72 0.59 5.11
C ILE A 61 -17.01 0.22 4.39
N TRP A 62 -17.89 1.21 4.20
CA TRP A 62 -19.13 1.07 3.45
C TRP A 62 -19.03 1.80 2.12
N PHE A 63 -19.65 1.28 1.06
CA PHE A 63 -19.52 1.83 -0.29
C PHE A 63 -20.04 3.27 -0.42
N ASP A 64 -21.11 3.60 0.31
CA ASP A 64 -21.69 4.96 0.38
C ASP A 64 -20.77 5.99 1.08
N SER A 65 -19.79 5.51 1.85
CA SER A 65 -18.80 6.35 2.54
C SER A 65 -17.54 6.62 1.72
N PHE A 66 -17.44 6.10 0.50
CA PHE A 66 -16.26 6.27 -0.35
C PHE A 66 -16.06 7.74 -0.73
N ALA A 67 -14.80 8.19 -0.69
CA ALA A 67 -14.44 9.46 -1.31
C ALA A 67 -14.50 9.32 -2.85
N PRO A 68 -14.63 10.42 -3.61
CA PRO A 68 -14.67 10.36 -5.07
C PRO A 68 -13.46 9.65 -5.70
N GLU A 69 -12.26 9.79 -5.11
CA GLU A 69 -11.07 9.08 -5.58
C GLU A 69 -11.17 7.57 -5.36
N ASP A 70 -11.75 7.14 -4.23
CA ASP A 70 -11.94 5.74 -3.88
C ASP A 70 -12.95 5.07 -4.83
N ILE A 71 -14.00 5.78 -5.22
CA ILE A 71 -14.98 5.30 -6.22
C ILE A 71 -14.29 5.05 -7.56
N GLN A 72 -13.46 6.00 -8.01
CA GLN A 72 -12.71 5.83 -9.26
C GLN A 72 -11.74 4.65 -9.17
N HIS A 73 -11.01 4.53 -8.06
CA HIS A 73 -10.08 3.43 -7.85
C HIS A 73 -10.79 2.08 -7.81
N TYR A 74 -11.90 1.98 -7.09
CA TYR A 74 -12.74 0.79 -7.02
C TYR A 74 -13.22 0.35 -8.41
N ALA A 75 -13.71 1.28 -9.22
CA ALA A 75 -14.19 0.99 -10.57
C ALA A 75 -13.08 0.52 -11.52
N LEU A 76 -11.85 1.00 -11.33
CA LEU A 76 -10.70 0.63 -12.16
C LEU A 76 -9.95 -0.61 -11.67
N THR A 77 -10.26 -1.09 -10.46
CA THR A 77 -9.52 -2.21 -9.84
C THR A 77 -10.02 -3.54 -10.43
N PRO A 78 -9.16 -4.31 -11.12
CA PRO A 78 -9.56 -5.57 -11.72
C PRO A 78 -9.92 -6.59 -10.62
N THR A 79 -11.05 -7.28 -10.79
CA THR A 79 -11.52 -8.32 -9.85
C THR A 79 -11.20 -9.73 -10.34
N SER A 80 -11.01 -9.92 -11.64
CA SER A 80 -10.59 -11.19 -12.22
C SER A 80 -9.11 -11.47 -11.91
N ALA A 81 -8.81 -12.69 -11.47
CA ALA A 81 -7.45 -13.12 -11.19
C ALA A 81 -6.53 -13.02 -12.43
N ILE A 82 -7.06 -13.32 -13.63
CA ILE A 82 -6.31 -13.23 -14.88
C ILE A 82 -5.98 -11.76 -15.20
N GLU A 83 -6.94 -10.85 -15.03
CA GLU A 83 -6.74 -9.42 -15.27
C GLU A 83 -5.76 -8.81 -14.25
N GLN A 84 -5.83 -9.22 -12.99
CA GLN A 84 -4.86 -8.81 -11.96
C GLN A 84 -3.44 -9.25 -12.31
N LEU A 85 -3.26 -10.51 -12.73
CA LEU A 85 -1.96 -11.02 -13.19
C LEU A 85 -1.46 -10.26 -14.42
N ASP A 86 -2.34 -9.94 -15.37
CA ASP A 86 -1.98 -9.14 -16.54
C ASP A 86 -1.51 -7.74 -16.16
N HIS A 87 -2.17 -7.11 -15.20
CA HIS A 87 -1.75 -5.81 -14.69
C HIS A 87 -0.36 -5.92 -14.03
N GLU A 88 -0.11 -6.93 -13.19
CA GLU A 88 1.20 -7.12 -12.57
C GLU A 88 2.32 -7.38 -13.58
N ILE A 89 2.07 -8.21 -14.60
CA ILE A 89 3.03 -8.49 -15.68
C ILE A 89 3.37 -7.19 -16.43
N LYS A 90 2.37 -6.38 -16.81
CA LYS A 90 2.59 -5.09 -17.47
C LYS A 90 3.41 -4.13 -16.60
N ILE A 91 3.16 -4.11 -15.30
CA ILE A 91 3.95 -3.30 -14.36
C ILE A 91 5.38 -3.82 -14.26
N ALA A 92 5.59 -5.14 -14.24
CA ALA A 92 6.93 -5.74 -14.28
C ALA A 92 7.68 -5.34 -15.56
N ASP A 93 7.05 -5.39 -16.74
CA ASP A 93 7.64 -4.96 -18.01
C ASP A 93 8.12 -3.50 -17.98
N ILE A 94 7.27 -2.60 -17.47
CA ILE A 94 7.60 -1.18 -17.35
C ILE A 94 8.78 -0.99 -16.38
N ARG A 95 8.81 -1.74 -15.27
CA ARG A 95 9.93 -1.72 -14.31
C ARG A 95 11.22 -2.22 -14.96
N GLU A 96 11.20 -3.33 -15.68
CA GLU A 96 12.35 -3.86 -16.43
C GLU A 96 12.90 -2.80 -17.40
N ARG A 97 12.02 -2.20 -18.22
CA ARG A 97 12.40 -1.14 -19.16
C ARG A 97 13.04 0.06 -18.47
N ARG A 98 12.50 0.50 -17.33
CA ARG A 98 13.05 1.62 -16.55
C ARG A 98 14.41 1.27 -15.95
N MET A 99 14.61 0.04 -15.49
CA MET A 99 15.88 -0.45 -14.97
C MET A 99 16.94 -0.52 -16.06
N MET A 100 16.61 -1.08 -17.22
CA MET A 100 17.49 -1.12 -18.39
C MET A 100 17.89 0.29 -18.86
N LYS A 101 16.94 1.24 -18.85
CA LYS A 101 17.25 2.64 -19.17
C LYS A 101 18.27 3.23 -18.17
N ARG A 102 18.12 2.96 -16.87
CA ARG A 102 19.06 3.41 -15.83
C ARG A 102 20.45 2.81 -16.01
N ILE A 103 20.55 1.52 -16.38
CA ILE A 103 21.84 0.88 -16.71
C ILE A 103 22.50 1.64 -17.86
N LYS A 104 21.79 1.81 -18.98
CA LYS A 104 22.29 2.52 -20.17
C LYS A 104 22.75 3.95 -19.86
N ASP A 105 22.03 4.66 -18.99
CA ASP A 105 22.43 6.01 -18.57
C ASP A 105 23.64 6.01 -17.62
N SER A 106 23.79 4.98 -16.79
CA SER A 106 24.91 4.82 -15.85
C SER A 106 26.21 4.38 -16.53
N GLU A 107 26.12 3.56 -17.58
CA GLU A 107 27.27 3.12 -18.41
C GLU A 107 28.03 4.27 -19.06
N LYS A 108 27.37 5.41 -19.30
CA LYS A 108 28.01 6.61 -19.88
C LYS A 108 29.11 7.19 -18.97
N SER A 109 29.09 6.87 -17.67
CA SER A 109 30.05 7.37 -16.68
C SER A 109 30.96 6.24 -16.17
N LYS A 110 32.25 6.28 -16.50
CA LYS A 110 33.26 5.27 -16.09
C LYS A 110 33.69 5.31 -14.60
N ARG A 111 32.80 5.68 -13.68
CA ARG A 111 33.10 5.81 -12.25
C ARG A 111 32.86 4.48 -11.52
N LYS A 112 33.74 4.12 -10.58
CA LYS A 112 33.60 2.89 -9.75
C LYS A 112 32.24 2.79 -9.04
N GLN A 113 31.72 3.91 -8.53
CA GLN A 113 30.39 3.99 -7.89
C GLN A 113 29.24 3.66 -8.85
N GLN A 114 29.40 3.94 -10.16
CA GLN A 114 28.39 3.61 -11.18
C GLN A 114 28.42 2.12 -11.53
N ALA A 115 29.60 1.51 -11.59
CA ALA A 115 29.73 0.06 -11.81
C ALA A 115 29.02 -0.74 -10.71
N GLU A 116 29.20 -0.37 -9.44
CA GLU A 116 28.52 -1.02 -8.32
C GLU A 116 26.99 -0.83 -8.38
N LEU A 117 26.53 0.35 -8.80
CA LEU A 117 25.10 0.63 -8.99
C LEU A 117 24.52 -0.23 -10.13
N ILE A 118 25.23 -0.39 -11.24
CA ILE A 118 24.82 -1.23 -12.37
C ILE A 118 24.64 -2.67 -11.90
N THR A 119 25.63 -3.26 -11.21
CA THR A 119 25.53 -4.64 -10.68
C THR A 119 24.31 -4.80 -9.76
N LYS A 120 24.04 -3.83 -8.88
CA LYS A 120 22.84 -3.86 -8.01
C LYS A 120 21.53 -3.80 -8.81
N ILE A 121 21.50 -3.04 -9.90
CA ILE A 121 20.34 -2.97 -10.79
C ILE A 121 20.17 -4.28 -11.55
N GLU A 122 21.25 -4.89 -12.04
CA GLU A 122 21.24 -6.19 -12.73
C GLU A 122 20.72 -7.29 -11.80
N ASP A 123 21.23 -7.41 -10.57
CA ASP A 123 20.73 -8.38 -9.58
C ASP A 123 19.24 -8.19 -9.31
N SER A 124 18.80 -6.93 -9.22
CA SER A 124 17.39 -6.59 -9.01
C SER A 124 16.56 -6.92 -10.25
N LEU A 125 17.11 -6.76 -11.45
CA LEU A 125 16.46 -7.08 -12.71
C LEU A 125 16.26 -8.58 -12.82
N SER A 126 17.26 -9.39 -12.47
CA SER A 126 17.15 -10.86 -12.43
C SER A 126 16.06 -11.30 -11.45
N ARG A 127 15.98 -10.68 -10.27
CA ARG A 127 14.89 -10.94 -9.31
C ARG A 127 13.52 -10.57 -9.89
N LEU A 128 13.42 -9.44 -10.59
CA LEU A 128 12.17 -9.00 -11.22
C LEU A 128 11.73 -9.94 -12.35
N GLN A 129 12.67 -10.37 -13.19
CA GLN A 129 12.43 -11.35 -14.25
C GLN A 129 11.93 -12.69 -13.68
N ALA A 130 12.52 -13.14 -12.55
CA ALA A 130 12.07 -14.34 -11.86
C ALA A 130 10.69 -14.21 -11.20
N VAL A 131 10.27 -12.99 -10.83
CA VAL A 131 8.89 -12.73 -10.38
C VAL A 131 7.95 -12.76 -11.58
N LYS A 132 8.31 -12.09 -12.67
CA LYS A 132 7.52 -12.03 -13.89
C LYS A 132 7.30 -13.42 -14.50
N SER A 133 8.31 -14.28 -14.54
CA SER A 133 8.16 -15.66 -15.01
C SER A 133 7.14 -16.43 -14.17
N ARG A 134 7.18 -16.30 -12.84
CA ARG A 134 6.20 -16.92 -11.93
C ARG A 134 4.76 -16.41 -12.18
N LEU A 135 4.59 -15.11 -12.41
CA LEU A 135 3.28 -14.54 -12.73
C LEU A 135 2.74 -15.08 -14.06
N ILE A 136 3.60 -15.21 -15.07
CA ILE A 136 3.25 -15.79 -16.37
C ILE A 136 2.82 -17.26 -16.19
N ASP A 137 3.58 -18.05 -15.44
CA ASP A 137 3.25 -19.45 -15.16
C ASP A 137 1.91 -19.58 -14.43
N GLN A 138 1.64 -18.73 -13.44
CA GLN A 138 0.36 -18.69 -12.73
C GLN A 138 -0.80 -18.31 -13.67
N LYS A 139 -0.58 -17.33 -14.56
CA LYS A 139 -1.58 -16.93 -15.55
C LYS A 139 -1.93 -18.08 -16.47
N ILE A 140 -0.93 -18.76 -17.03
CA ILE A 140 -1.13 -19.91 -17.92
C ILE A 140 -1.98 -20.98 -17.23
N ARG A 141 -1.63 -21.34 -15.98
CA ARG A 141 -2.41 -22.32 -15.21
C ARG A 141 -3.86 -21.89 -14.99
N LEU A 142 -4.11 -20.62 -14.67
CA LEU A 142 -5.47 -20.12 -14.49
C LEU A 142 -6.26 -20.09 -15.81
N GLN A 143 -5.60 -19.78 -16.92
CA GLN A 143 -6.21 -19.84 -18.25
C GLN A 143 -6.57 -21.27 -18.64
N GLU A 144 -5.70 -22.25 -18.37
CA GLU A 144 -5.99 -23.68 -18.60
C GLU A 144 -7.17 -24.18 -17.75
N ILE A 145 -7.34 -23.67 -16.52
CA ILE A 145 -8.48 -24.04 -15.67
C ILE A 145 -9.78 -23.37 -16.12
N THR A 146 -9.69 -22.12 -16.55
CA THR A 146 -10.86 -21.32 -16.96
C THR A 146 -11.36 -21.73 -18.34
N ASP A 147 -10.44 -22.13 -19.24
CA ASP A 147 -10.69 -22.63 -20.59
C ASP A 147 -9.93 -23.97 -20.80
N PRO A 148 -10.41 -25.09 -20.22
CA PRO A 148 -9.75 -26.40 -20.33
C PRO A 148 -9.78 -26.97 -21.75
N GLU A 149 -10.75 -26.54 -22.55
CA GLU A 149 -10.76 -26.71 -24.00
C GLU A 149 -10.34 -25.39 -24.63
N GLY A 150 -9.03 -25.10 -24.63
CA GLY A 150 -8.48 -23.84 -25.11
C GLY A 150 -9.18 -23.37 -26.39
N GLY A 151 -9.62 -22.11 -26.37
CA GLY A 151 -10.47 -21.43 -27.37
C GLY A 151 -9.91 -21.35 -28.80
N HIS A 152 -9.63 -22.51 -29.37
CA HIS A 152 -9.42 -22.84 -30.77
C HIS A 152 -9.96 -24.26 -30.99
N ASN A 153 -11.14 -24.59 -30.45
CA ASN A 153 -11.92 -25.59 -31.14
C ASN A 153 -12.19 -25.05 -32.56
N SER A 154 -12.23 -25.93 -33.55
CA SER A 154 -12.42 -25.54 -34.96
C SER A 154 -13.70 -24.71 -35.17
N LEU A 155 -14.66 -24.85 -34.25
CA LEU A 155 -15.93 -24.17 -34.25
C LEU A 155 -15.79 -22.67 -33.88
N ASP A 156 -15.02 -22.32 -32.85
CA ASP A 156 -14.77 -20.95 -32.42
C ASP A 156 -13.95 -20.18 -33.45
N GLN A 157 -13.00 -20.86 -34.10
CA GLN A 157 -12.29 -20.31 -35.25
C GLN A 157 -13.25 -20.04 -36.43
N LEU A 158 -14.17 -20.97 -36.73
CA LEU A 158 -15.19 -20.80 -37.76
C LEU A 158 -16.13 -19.63 -37.43
N VAL A 159 -16.59 -19.52 -36.19
CA VAL A 159 -17.46 -18.44 -35.70
C VAL A 159 -16.76 -17.09 -35.86
N SER A 160 -15.48 -16.99 -35.51
CA SER A 160 -14.69 -15.76 -35.69
C SER A 160 -14.53 -15.38 -37.17
N ILE A 161 -14.24 -16.37 -38.04
CA ILE A 161 -14.14 -16.15 -39.50
C ILE A 161 -15.47 -15.66 -40.08
N LEU A 162 -16.59 -16.28 -39.68
CA LEU A 162 -17.93 -15.88 -40.13
C LEU A 162 -18.30 -14.48 -39.64
N ALA A 163 -17.97 -14.13 -38.40
CA ALA A 163 -18.19 -12.78 -37.86
C ALA A 163 -17.39 -11.72 -38.64
N GLN A 164 -16.14 -12.01 -39.00
CA GLN A 164 -15.31 -11.13 -39.83
C GLN A 164 -15.87 -11.00 -41.25
N ALA A 165 -16.36 -12.08 -41.86
CA ALA A 165 -17.02 -12.04 -43.17
C ALA A 165 -18.29 -11.17 -43.15
N ARG A 166 -19.13 -11.32 -42.13
CA ARG A 166 -20.34 -10.50 -41.94
C ARG A 166 -20.00 -9.00 -41.81
N ASN A 167 -19.00 -8.67 -40.99
CA ASN A 167 -18.59 -7.28 -40.80
C ASN A 167 -17.97 -6.65 -42.06
N ARG A 168 -17.35 -7.46 -42.94
CA ARG A 168 -16.89 -6.99 -44.26
C ARG A 168 -18.05 -6.71 -45.19
N HIS A 169 -19.08 -7.56 -45.20
CA HIS A 169 -20.29 -7.35 -46.00
C HIS A 169 -21.05 -6.08 -45.59
N ILE A 170 -21.24 -5.86 -44.29
CA ILE A 170 -21.90 -4.66 -43.75
C ILE A 170 -21.13 -3.37 -44.09
N ARG A 171 -19.82 -3.45 -44.32
CA ARG A 171 -18.98 -2.28 -44.68
C ARG A 171 -18.89 -2.05 -46.19
N SER A 172 -19.36 -3.00 -47.01
CA SER A 172 -19.37 -2.90 -48.47
C SER A 172 -20.74 -2.52 -49.06
N GLU A 173 -21.75 -2.42 -48.21
CA GLU A 173 -23.06 -1.79 -48.48
C GLU A 173 -23.09 -0.36 -47.93
#